data_AF-A0A9W9CEB4-F1
#
_entry.id   AF-A0A9W9CEB4-F1
#
_cell.length_a   1.000
_cell.length_b   1.000
_cell.length_c   1.000
_cell.angle_alpha   90.00
_cell.angle_beta   90.00
_cell.angle_gamma   90.00
#
_symmetry.space_group_name_H-M   'P 1'
#
loop_
_entity.id
_entity.type
_entity.pdbx_description
1 polymer ?
#
loop_
_entity_poly.entity_id
_entity_poly.type
_entity_poly.pdbx_seq_one_letter_code
_entity_poly.pdbx_strand_id
1 'polypeptide(L)'
;MKAPEEFKASSGNPLGKFPSLKDGEVRVYESGVITEYLCETYDKENRLIPKDVDERIKVLQWLHAAEGTFMIHSLAITYARWNIPKQAQDDGVLEQTENGLAVNVQKDLDWLETELSFSQGSFLCGEHVTAADTMMQFSIDFILVTGLGTQGREWPNIQKWLKACKETVTFRKAVEKSGYELTAKRPEAN
;
A
#
# COMPACT_ATOMS: atom_id res chain seq x y z
N MET A 1 5.07 1.02 -19.03
CA MET A 1 4.47 2.14 -19.82
C MET A 1 5.00 3.45 -19.24
N LYS A 2 5.41 4.43 -20.06
CA LYS A 2 5.84 5.76 -19.58
C LYS A 2 4.59 6.59 -19.24
N ALA A 3 4.60 7.33 -18.13
CA ALA A 3 3.53 8.28 -17.83
C ALA A 3 3.39 9.30 -18.99
N PRO A 4 2.16 9.69 -19.38
CA PRO A 4 1.95 10.74 -20.38
C PRO A 4 2.72 12.01 -20.01
N GLU A 5 3.22 12.78 -20.98
CA GLU A 5 4.05 13.97 -20.68
C GLU A 5 3.33 14.99 -19.79
N GLU A 6 2.02 15.16 -20.00
CA GLU A 6 1.17 16.02 -19.18
C GLU A 6 1.07 15.55 -17.71
N PHE A 7 1.15 14.23 -17.48
CA PHE A 7 1.24 13.64 -16.14
C PHE A 7 2.59 13.91 -15.49
N LYS A 8 3.69 13.91 -16.25
CA LYS A 8 5.02 14.23 -15.70
C LYS A 8 5.14 15.70 -15.33
N ALA A 9 4.55 16.59 -16.13
CA ALA A 9 4.54 18.01 -15.86
C ALA A 9 3.70 18.34 -14.60
N SER A 10 2.57 17.65 -14.41
CA SER A 10 1.67 17.87 -13.27
C SER A 10 2.10 17.15 -11.99
N SER A 11 2.89 16.08 -12.06
CA SER A 11 3.29 15.33 -10.86
C SER A 11 4.24 16.08 -9.95
N GLY A 12 4.90 17.15 -10.40
CA GLY A 12 5.88 17.89 -9.58
C GLY A 12 7.03 17.04 -9.03
N ASN A 13 7.23 15.85 -9.62
CA ASN A 13 8.25 14.85 -9.27
C ASN A 13 9.12 14.63 -10.52
N PRO A 14 10.46 14.70 -10.45
CA PRO A 14 11.36 14.47 -11.58
C PRO A 14 11.15 13.13 -12.31
N LEU A 15 10.65 12.12 -11.60
CA LEU A 15 10.37 10.79 -12.15
C LEU A 15 9.00 10.69 -12.84
N GLY A 16 8.16 11.72 -12.75
CA GLY A 16 6.82 11.71 -13.34
C GLY A 16 5.86 10.73 -12.65
N LYS A 17 6.07 10.47 -11.36
CA LYS A 17 5.29 9.52 -10.55
C LYS A 17 4.49 10.25 -9.47
N PHE A 18 3.34 9.67 -9.15
CA PHE A 18 2.52 10.01 -7.98
C PHE A 18 2.70 8.95 -6.89
N PRO A 19 2.41 9.26 -5.61
CA PRO A 19 1.97 10.57 -5.12
C PRO A 19 3.09 11.62 -5.08
N SER A 20 2.67 12.89 -5.05
CA SER A 20 3.52 14.04 -4.72
C SER A 20 2.73 15.03 -3.88
N LEU A 21 3.43 15.77 -3.02
CA LEU A 21 2.86 16.78 -2.15
C LEU A 21 3.58 18.10 -2.38
N LYS A 22 2.81 19.18 -2.54
CA LYS A 22 3.30 20.55 -2.46
C LYS A 22 2.64 21.23 -1.28
N ASP A 23 3.46 21.74 -0.36
CA ASP A 23 3.03 22.43 0.84
C ASP A 23 3.83 23.74 0.99
N GLY A 24 3.21 24.85 0.60
CA GLY A 24 3.92 26.12 0.39
C GLY A 24 5.03 25.95 -0.66
N GLU A 25 6.27 26.22 -0.24
CA GLU A 25 7.48 26.05 -1.05
C GLU A 25 8.08 24.63 -0.98
N VAL A 26 7.63 23.82 -0.02
CA VAL A 26 8.13 22.45 0.17
C VAL A 26 7.49 21.53 -0.86
N ARG A 27 8.31 20.68 -1.48
CA ARG A 27 7.87 19.59 -2.35
C ARG A 27 8.39 18.26 -1.80
N VAL A 28 7.48 17.30 -1.65
CA VAL A 28 7.78 15.97 -1.12
C VAL A 28 7.25 14.93 -2.09
N TYR A 29 8.04 13.88 -2.31
CA TYR A 29 7.73 12.71 -3.11
C TYR A 29 8.15 11.46 -2.32
N GLU A 30 7.73 10.28 -2.80
CA GLU A 30 7.72 9.01 -2.06
C GLU A 30 6.63 8.96 -0.98
N SER A 31 5.80 7.92 -0.98
CA SER A 31 4.60 7.90 -0.14
C SER A 31 4.92 7.74 1.35
N GLY A 32 5.97 6.98 1.69
CA GLY A 32 6.51 6.93 3.05
C GLY A 32 7.00 8.30 3.54
N VAL A 33 7.80 9.01 2.73
CA VAL A 33 8.34 10.33 3.09
C VAL A 33 7.24 11.38 3.21
N ILE A 34 6.24 11.37 2.31
CA ILE A 34 5.05 12.23 2.42
C ILE A 34 4.33 11.97 3.75
N THR A 35 4.15 10.70 4.12
CA THR A 35 3.48 10.32 5.37
C THR A 35 4.26 10.82 6.59
N GLU A 36 5.58 10.61 6.62
CA GLU A 36 6.44 11.11 7.71
C GLU A 36 6.43 12.64 7.77
N TYR A 37 6.53 13.33 6.64
CA TYR A 37 6.46 14.79 6.56
C TYR A 37 5.15 15.33 7.15
N LEU A 38 4.01 14.72 6.78
CA LEU A 38 2.71 15.14 7.30
C LEU A 38 2.59 14.90 8.80
N CYS A 39 3.13 13.78 9.31
CA CYS A 39 3.15 13.51 10.75
C CYS A 39 4.00 14.55 11.49
N GLU A 40 5.24 14.78 11.07
CA GLU A 40 6.13 15.76 11.70
C GLU A 40 5.57 17.20 11.65
N THR A 41 4.95 17.54 10.52
CA THR A 41 4.48 18.91 10.27
C THR A 41 3.13 19.20 10.92
N TYR A 42 2.20 18.24 10.99
CA TYR A 42 0.82 18.49 11.37
C TYR A 42 0.33 17.70 12.60
N ASP A 43 0.91 16.54 12.91
CA ASP A 43 0.51 15.74 14.07
C ASP A 43 1.29 16.16 15.33
N LYS A 44 0.93 17.32 15.88
CA LYS A 44 1.63 17.92 17.04
C LYS A 44 1.57 17.07 18.31
N GLU A 45 0.61 16.15 18.38
CA GLU A 45 0.44 15.21 19.50
C GLU A 45 1.25 13.92 19.31
N ASN A 46 1.87 13.68 18.15
CA ASN A 46 2.65 12.48 17.83
C ASN A 46 1.85 11.18 18.00
N ARG A 47 0.59 11.19 17.56
CA ARG A 47 -0.33 10.04 17.62
C ARG A 47 -0.05 9.03 16.52
N LEU A 48 0.35 9.49 15.34
CA LEU A 48 0.54 8.65 14.16
C LEU A 48 1.93 8.03 14.11
N ILE A 49 2.95 8.74 14.60
CA ILE A 49 4.31 8.24 14.80
C ILE A 49 4.76 8.69 16.19
N PRO A 50 4.68 7.82 17.21
CA PRO A 50 5.08 8.16 18.57
C PRO A 50 6.55 8.60 18.69
N LYS A 51 6.85 9.29 19.79
CA LYS A 51 8.21 9.71 20.15
C LYS A 51 8.96 8.67 20.98
N ASP A 52 8.23 7.83 21.70
CA ASP A 52 8.83 6.69 22.37
C ASP A 52 9.52 5.80 21.34
N VAL A 53 10.77 5.41 21.63
CA VAL A 53 11.62 4.73 20.63
C VAL A 53 11.06 3.35 20.26
N ASP A 54 10.55 2.62 21.24
CA ASP A 54 10.07 1.25 21.04
C ASP A 54 8.75 1.25 20.25
N GLU A 55 7.84 2.19 20.55
CA GLU A 55 6.63 2.38 19.76
C GLU A 55 6.92 2.92 18.36
N ARG A 56 7.82 3.89 18.24
CA ARG A 56 8.21 4.50 16.97
C ARG A 56 8.77 3.47 16.00
N ILE A 57 9.66 2.60 16.47
CA ILE A 57 10.29 1.59 15.61
C ILE A 57 9.25 0.62 15.06
N LYS A 58 8.25 0.22 15.86
CA LYS A 58 7.15 -0.64 15.39
C LYS A 58 6.36 0.03 14.27
N VAL A 59 6.03 1.31 14.42
CA VAL A 59 5.32 2.07 13.38
C VAL A 59 6.16 2.19 12.11
N LEU A 60 7.44 2.58 12.24
CA LEU A 60 8.33 2.75 11.09
C LEU A 60 8.61 1.44 10.36
N GLN A 61 8.71 0.32 11.08
CA GLN A 61 8.90 -0.99 10.48
C GLN A 61 7.77 -1.31 9.49
N TRP A 62 6.52 -1.10 9.88
CA TRP A 62 5.37 -1.33 9.01
C TRP A 62 5.23 -0.27 7.91
N LEU A 63 5.51 1.00 8.22
CA LEU A 63 5.52 2.08 7.24
C LEU A 63 6.46 1.76 6.08
N HIS A 64 7.68 1.30 6.37
CA HIS A 64 8.65 0.94 5.33
C HIS A 64 8.38 -0.44 4.72
N ALA A 65 7.84 -1.40 5.48
CA ALA A 65 7.49 -2.71 4.94
C ALA A 65 6.42 -2.62 3.84
N ALA A 66 5.47 -1.67 3.96
CA ALA A 66 4.44 -1.43 2.96
C ALA A 66 5.05 -1.33 1.54
N GLU A 67 6.05 -0.47 1.36
CA GLU A 67 6.73 -0.29 0.08
C GLU A 67 7.84 -1.31 -0.14
N GLY A 68 8.69 -1.54 0.86
CA GLY A 68 9.93 -2.32 0.77
C GLY A 68 9.76 -3.84 0.81
N THR A 69 8.57 -4.34 1.16
CA THR A 69 8.26 -5.77 1.22
C THR A 69 7.03 -6.07 0.37
N PHE A 70 5.86 -5.57 0.79
CA PHE A 70 4.57 -5.95 0.21
C PHE A 70 4.41 -5.45 -1.23
N MET A 71 4.67 -4.16 -1.47
CA MET A 71 4.55 -3.60 -2.82
C MET A 71 5.65 -4.11 -3.75
N ILE A 72 6.89 -4.34 -3.27
CA ILE A 72 7.95 -4.91 -4.13
C ILE A 72 7.55 -6.27 -4.70
N HIS A 73 7.07 -7.20 -3.87
CA HIS A 73 6.69 -8.54 -4.34
C HIS A 73 5.44 -8.52 -5.22
N SER A 74 4.42 -7.73 -4.86
CA SER A 74 3.18 -7.64 -5.65
C SER A 74 3.33 -6.87 -6.97
N LEU A 75 4.24 -5.88 -7.04
CA LEU A 75 4.55 -5.18 -8.28
C LEU A 75 5.29 -6.07 -9.28
N ALA A 76 6.06 -7.07 -8.83
CA ALA A 76 6.66 -8.05 -9.74
C ALA A 76 5.59 -8.80 -10.53
N ILE A 77 4.52 -9.25 -9.86
CA ILE A 77 3.35 -9.89 -10.50
C ILE A 77 2.63 -8.88 -11.40
N THR A 78 2.42 -7.66 -10.93
CA THR A 78 1.80 -6.59 -11.73
C THR A 78 2.57 -6.35 -13.04
N TYR A 79 3.90 -6.30 -12.99
CA TYR A 79 4.72 -6.12 -14.18
C TYR A 79 4.73 -7.35 -15.09
N ALA A 80 4.65 -8.57 -14.55
CA ALA A 80 4.44 -9.77 -15.36
C ALA A 80 3.13 -9.66 -16.15
N ARG A 81 2.01 -9.34 -15.48
CA ARG A 81 0.69 -9.13 -16.13
C ARG A 81 0.72 -8.08 -17.23
N TRP A 82 1.48 -6.99 -17.04
CA TRP A 82 1.52 -5.88 -17.98
C TRP A 82 2.45 -6.10 -19.17
N ASN A 83 3.53 -6.87 -19.01
CA ASN A 83 4.61 -6.91 -20.00
C ASN A 83 4.81 -8.28 -20.65
N ILE A 84 4.28 -9.38 -20.08
CA ILE A 84 4.30 -10.68 -20.78
C ILE A 84 3.39 -10.59 -22.01
N PRO A 85 3.90 -10.82 -23.24
CA PRO A 85 3.11 -10.72 -24.45
C PRO A 85 1.97 -11.74 -24.48
N LYS A 86 0.84 -11.38 -25.10
CA LYS A 86 -0.36 -12.24 -25.16
C LYS A 86 -0.06 -13.67 -25.62
N GLN A 87 0.76 -13.85 -26.66
CA GLN A 87 1.15 -15.19 -27.14
C GLN A 87 1.77 -16.04 -26.02
N ALA A 88 2.69 -15.48 -25.22
CA ALA A 88 3.29 -16.19 -24.10
C ALA A 88 2.30 -16.42 -22.95
N GLN A 89 1.30 -15.54 -22.78
CA GLN A 89 0.20 -15.78 -21.84
C GLN A 89 -0.65 -16.98 -22.27
N ASP A 90 -1.00 -17.05 -23.57
CA ASP A 90 -1.75 -18.16 -24.17
C ASP A 90 -0.96 -19.48 -24.05
N ASP A 91 0.37 -19.42 -24.06
CA ASP A 91 1.28 -20.55 -23.81
C ASP A 91 1.46 -20.88 -22.30
N GLY A 92 0.76 -20.19 -21.39
CA GLY A 92 0.79 -20.44 -19.94
C GLY A 92 1.95 -19.80 -19.15
N VAL A 93 2.79 -18.99 -19.81
CA VAL A 93 3.98 -18.39 -19.17
C VAL A 93 3.61 -17.43 -18.04
N LEU A 94 2.52 -16.67 -18.20
CA LEU A 94 2.05 -15.75 -17.16
C LEU A 94 1.65 -16.53 -15.89
N GLU A 95 0.82 -17.57 -16.03
CA GLU A 95 0.39 -18.40 -14.91
C GLU A 95 1.59 -19.02 -14.18
N GLN A 96 2.53 -19.62 -14.93
CA GLN A 96 3.76 -20.18 -14.35
C GLN A 96 4.57 -19.12 -13.58
N THR A 97 4.71 -17.92 -14.16
CA THR A 97 5.44 -16.81 -13.54
C THR A 97 4.75 -16.32 -12.27
N GLU A 98 3.43 -16.12 -12.31
CA GLU A 98 2.65 -15.70 -11.14
C GLU A 98 2.73 -16.74 -10.03
N ASN A 99 2.62 -18.03 -10.35
CA ASN A 99 2.74 -19.11 -9.37
C ASN A 99 4.10 -19.11 -8.67
N GLY A 100 5.18 -18.85 -9.41
CA GLY A 100 6.52 -18.73 -8.84
C GLY A 100 6.71 -17.49 -7.95
N LEU A 101 6.12 -16.36 -8.31
CA LEU A 101 6.22 -15.11 -7.55
C LEU A 101 5.26 -15.05 -6.34
N ALA A 102 4.13 -15.76 -6.42
CA ALA A 102 3.08 -15.78 -5.40
C ALA A 102 3.62 -16.22 -4.03
N VAL A 103 4.63 -17.09 -3.99
CA VAL A 103 5.25 -17.57 -2.74
C VAL A 103 5.72 -16.44 -1.83
N ASN A 104 6.26 -15.35 -2.40
CA ASN A 104 6.76 -14.24 -1.60
C ASN A 104 5.62 -13.36 -1.09
N VAL A 105 4.63 -13.04 -1.96
CA VAL A 105 3.44 -12.29 -1.53
C VAL A 105 2.70 -13.04 -0.42
N GLN A 106 2.57 -14.35 -0.55
CA GLN A 106 1.92 -15.18 0.47
C GLN A 106 2.68 -15.19 1.79
N LYS A 107 4.02 -15.27 1.77
CA LYS A 107 4.83 -15.15 2.99
C LYS A 107 4.67 -13.80 3.67
N ASP A 108 4.60 -12.72 2.88
CA ASP A 108 4.39 -11.38 3.44
C ASP A 108 3.01 -11.27 4.10
N LEU A 109 1.96 -11.79 3.45
CA LEU A 109 0.61 -11.81 4.00
C LEU A 109 0.49 -12.73 5.22
N ASP A 110 1.17 -13.88 5.21
CA ASP A 110 1.24 -14.78 6.37
C ASP A 110 1.96 -14.12 7.56
N TRP A 111 3.00 -13.33 7.29
CA TRP A 111 3.67 -12.53 8.31
C TRP A 111 2.73 -11.47 8.89
N LEU A 112 2.05 -10.69 8.06
CA LEU A 112 1.08 -9.69 8.50
C LEU A 112 -0.08 -10.30 9.30
N GLU A 113 -0.66 -11.40 8.82
CA GLU A 113 -1.73 -12.14 9.51
C GLU A 113 -1.30 -12.60 10.90
N THR A 114 -0.06 -13.07 11.02
CA THR A 114 0.53 -13.49 12.29
C THR A 114 0.71 -12.30 13.23
N GLU A 115 1.28 -11.19 12.75
CA GLU A 115 1.53 -10.00 13.57
C GLU A 115 0.22 -9.35 14.05
N LEU A 116 -0.81 -9.31 13.20
CA LEU A 116 -2.14 -8.83 13.59
C LEU A 116 -2.79 -9.69 14.68
N SER A 117 -2.42 -10.98 14.78
CA SER A 117 -2.89 -11.86 15.86
C SER A 117 -2.33 -11.49 17.24
N PHE A 118 -1.18 -10.80 17.28
CA PHE A 118 -0.54 -10.35 18.51
C PHE A 118 -0.96 -8.93 18.92
N SER A 119 -1.60 -8.18 18.01
CA SER A 119 -2.03 -6.82 18.30
C SER A 119 -3.04 -6.77 19.45
N GLN A 120 -2.78 -5.91 20.41
CA GLN A 120 -3.69 -5.61 21.53
C GLN A 120 -4.72 -4.56 21.10
N GLY A 121 -5.45 -4.81 20.01
CA GLY A 121 -6.42 -3.85 19.47
C GLY A 121 -6.92 -4.18 18.08
N SER A 122 -7.35 -3.14 17.35
CA SER A 122 -7.88 -3.27 15.98
C SER A 122 -6.90 -2.83 14.90
N PHE A 123 -5.75 -2.28 15.27
CA PHE A 123 -4.75 -1.69 14.39
C PHE A 123 -3.38 -2.35 14.58
N LEU A 124 -2.43 -2.11 13.67
CA LEU A 124 -1.13 -2.80 13.65
C LEU A 124 -0.32 -2.60 14.92
N CYS A 125 -0.37 -1.39 15.48
CA CYS A 125 0.42 -1.00 16.65
C CYS A 125 -0.46 -0.87 17.92
N GLY A 126 -1.61 -1.55 17.97
CA GLY A 126 -2.48 -1.61 19.14
C GLY A 126 -3.88 -1.04 18.90
N GLU A 127 -4.34 -0.21 19.83
CA GLU A 127 -5.73 0.28 19.87
C GLU A 127 -6.01 1.47 18.96
N HIS A 128 -4.99 2.18 18.52
CA HIS A 128 -5.12 3.43 17.77
C HIS A 128 -4.48 3.33 16.38
N VAL A 129 -5.05 4.06 15.43
CA VAL A 129 -4.51 4.21 14.08
C VAL A 129 -3.15 4.90 14.16
N THR A 130 -2.19 4.36 13.43
CA THR A 130 -0.86 4.96 13.24
C THR A 130 -0.54 5.15 11.75
N ALA A 131 0.62 5.75 11.46
CA ALA A 131 1.12 5.85 10.09
C ALA A 131 1.35 4.47 9.44
N ALA A 132 1.62 3.44 10.25
CA ALA A 132 1.72 2.05 9.80
C ALA A 132 0.43 1.60 9.12
N ASP A 133 -0.71 1.81 9.77
CA ASP A 133 -2.01 1.42 9.23
C ASP A 133 -2.32 2.14 7.92
N THR A 134 -1.98 3.43 7.83
CA THR A 134 -2.25 4.24 6.63
C THR A 134 -1.50 3.69 5.41
N MET A 135 -0.22 3.37 5.56
CA MET A 135 0.63 2.85 4.46
C MET A 135 0.33 1.39 4.12
N MET A 136 0.18 0.56 5.14
CA MET A 136 -0.11 -0.85 4.96
C MET A 136 -1.50 -1.06 4.38
N GLN A 137 -2.52 -0.34 4.86
CA GLN A 137 -3.92 -0.58 4.46
C GLN A 137 -4.07 -0.48 2.95
N PHE A 138 -3.55 0.60 2.33
CA PHE A 138 -3.59 0.76 0.89
C PHE A 138 -2.86 -0.38 0.16
N SER A 139 -1.65 -0.73 0.61
CA SER A 139 -0.82 -1.76 -0.02
C SER A 139 -1.52 -3.12 -0.02
N ILE A 140 -2.12 -3.49 1.11
CA ILE A 140 -2.84 -4.75 1.25
C ILE A 140 -4.17 -4.73 0.48
N ASP A 141 -4.93 -3.63 0.53
CA ASP A 141 -6.14 -3.49 -0.29
C ASP A 141 -5.81 -3.65 -1.78
N PHE A 142 -4.73 -3.04 -2.26
CA PHE A 142 -4.25 -3.18 -3.63
C PHE A 142 -3.98 -4.64 -3.97
N ILE A 143 -3.21 -5.35 -3.14
CA ILE A 143 -2.87 -6.77 -3.34
C ILE A 143 -4.13 -7.64 -3.41
N LEU A 144 -5.06 -7.48 -2.46
CA LEU A 144 -6.24 -8.34 -2.34
C LEU A 144 -7.27 -8.03 -3.44
N VAL A 145 -7.58 -6.76 -3.69
CA VAL A 145 -8.57 -6.35 -4.71
C VAL A 145 -8.11 -6.71 -6.12
N THR A 146 -6.81 -6.62 -6.40
CA THR A 146 -6.26 -6.98 -7.72
C THR A 146 -5.83 -8.45 -7.82
N GLY A 147 -5.93 -9.23 -6.74
CA GLY A 147 -5.62 -10.66 -6.71
C GLY A 147 -4.16 -10.96 -7.06
N LEU A 148 -3.21 -10.18 -6.54
CA LEU A 148 -1.78 -10.36 -6.82
C LEU A 148 -1.21 -11.45 -5.91
N GLY A 149 -0.93 -12.64 -6.46
CA GLY A 149 -0.27 -13.73 -5.73
C GLY A 149 -1.11 -14.38 -4.62
N THR A 150 -2.38 -13.99 -4.45
CA THR A 150 -3.25 -14.50 -3.38
C THR A 150 -3.68 -15.95 -3.62
N GLN A 151 -3.87 -16.34 -4.88
CA GLN A 151 -4.28 -17.70 -5.30
C GLN A 151 -5.48 -18.25 -4.51
N GLY A 152 -6.43 -17.38 -4.14
CA GLY A 152 -7.63 -17.76 -3.37
C GLY A 152 -7.38 -18.10 -1.90
N ARG A 153 -6.18 -17.86 -1.37
CA ARG A 153 -5.92 -17.91 0.07
C ARG A 153 -6.60 -16.74 0.78
N GLU A 154 -6.92 -16.94 2.06
CA GLU A 154 -7.62 -15.99 2.91
C GLU A 154 -6.81 -15.71 4.18
N TRP A 155 -6.92 -14.48 4.67
CA TRP A 155 -6.23 -13.98 5.86
C TRP A 155 -7.22 -13.25 6.79
N PRO A 156 -7.91 -13.98 7.70
CA PRO A 156 -9.01 -13.43 8.48
C PRO A 156 -8.66 -12.22 9.36
N ASN A 157 -7.47 -12.18 9.98
CA ASN A 157 -7.04 -11.03 10.79
C ASN A 157 -6.78 -9.81 9.90
N ILE A 158 -6.18 -10.01 8.72
CA ILE A 158 -6.04 -8.97 7.70
C ILE A 158 -7.42 -8.43 7.32
N GLN A 159 -8.40 -9.29 7.02
CA GLN A 159 -9.76 -8.85 6.65
C GLN A 159 -10.42 -8.04 7.77
N LYS A 160 -10.28 -8.48 9.03
CA LYS A 160 -10.77 -7.75 10.20
C LYS A 160 -10.11 -6.38 10.35
N TRP A 161 -8.79 -6.32 10.21
CA TRP A 161 -8.01 -5.09 10.32
C TRP A 161 -8.33 -4.10 9.17
N LEU A 162 -8.44 -4.57 7.93
CA LEU A 162 -8.85 -3.74 6.80
C LEU A 162 -10.23 -3.13 7.02
N LYS A 163 -11.18 -3.94 7.53
CA LYS A 163 -12.50 -3.46 7.91
C LYS A 163 -12.41 -2.37 8.98
N ALA A 164 -11.65 -2.60 10.05
CA ALA A 164 -11.46 -1.62 11.12
C ALA A 164 -10.88 -0.29 10.59
N CYS A 165 -9.87 -0.35 9.72
CA CYS A 165 -9.30 0.84 9.07
C CYS A 165 -10.35 1.63 8.28
N LYS A 166 -11.15 0.94 7.45
CA LYS A 166 -12.19 1.54 6.61
C LYS A 166 -13.36 2.11 7.43
N GLU A 167 -13.59 1.59 8.62
CA GLU A 167 -14.63 2.05 9.55
C GLU A 167 -14.22 3.28 10.38
N THR A 168 -12.97 3.73 10.29
CA THR A 168 -12.55 4.98 10.94
C THR A 168 -13.23 6.20 10.31
N VAL A 169 -13.53 7.20 11.14
CA VAL A 169 -14.12 8.46 10.67
C VAL A 169 -13.17 9.19 9.71
N THR A 170 -11.86 9.11 9.96
CA THR A 170 -10.83 9.74 9.15
C THR A 170 -10.72 9.10 7.76
N PHE A 171 -10.74 7.77 7.66
CA PHE A 171 -10.74 7.08 6.36
C PHE A 171 -11.96 7.46 5.53
N ARG A 172 -13.16 7.40 6.11
CA ARG A 172 -14.39 7.77 5.39
C ARG A 172 -14.36 9.20 4.86
N LYS A 173 -13.88 10.16 5.66
CA LYS A 173 -13.70 11.55 5.22
C LYS A 173 -12.67 11.68 4.09
N ALA A 174 -11.59 10.91 4.15
CA ALA A 174 -10.58 10.91 3.10
C ALA A 174 -11.15 10.37 1.77
N VAL A 175 -11.92 9.29 1.81
CA VAL A 175 -12.62 8.73 0.64
C VAL A 175 -13.64 9.71 0.08
N GLU A 176 -14.49 10.31 0.92
CA GLU A 176 -15.47 11.32 0.50
C GLU A 176 -14.82 12.51 -0.19
N LYS A 177 -13.71 13.02 0.36
CA LYS A 177 -12.99 14.17 -0.19
C LYS A 177 -12.26 13.84 -1.49
N SER A 178 -11.71 12.64 -1.62
CA SER A 178 -10.89 12.24 -2.78
C SER A 178 -11.70 11.59 -3.90
N GLY A 179 -12.90 11.09 -3.61
CA GLY A 179 -13.62 10.20 -4.52
C GLY A 179 -12.91 8.86 -4.75
N TYR A 180 -11.98 8.48 -3.85
CA TYR A 180 -11.16 7.30 -4.02
C TYR A 180 -12.00 6.02 -4.04
N GLU A 181 -11.86 5.26 -5.12
CA GLU A 181 -12.39 3.91 -5.25
C GLU A 181 -11.32 3.00 -5.87
N LEU A 182 -10.97 1.93 -5.16
CA LEU A 182 -10.07 0.92 -5.68
C LEU A 182 -10.89 -0.20 -6.33
N THR A 183 -10.66 -0.44 -7.62
CA THR A 183 -11.33 -1.51 -8.36
C THR A 183 -10.32 -2.48 -8.97
N ALA A 184 -10.73 -3.74 -9.12
CA ALA A 184 -9.89 -4.80 -9.70
C ALA A 184 -9.60 -4.59 -11.21
N LYS A 185 -10.39 -3.73 -11.87
CA LYS A 185 -10.27 -3.50 -13.32
C LYS A 185 -9.25 -2.39 -13.57
N ARG A 186 -8.32 -2.65 -14.48
CA ARG A 186 -7.56 -1.58 -15.13
C ARG A 186 -8.58 -0.64 -15.80
N PRO A 187 -8.50 0.69 -15.60
CA PRO A 187 -9.20 1.61 -16.49
C PRO A 187 -8.73 1.29 -17.91
N GLU A 188 -9.67 0.98 -18.81
CA GLU A 188 -9.33 0.80 -20.22
C GLU A 188 -8.58 2.05 -20.67
N ALA A 189 -7.38 1.85 -21.24
CA ALA A 189 -6.63 2.95 -21.80
C ALA A 189 -7.39 3.39 -23.05
N ASN A 190 -8.12 4.51 -22.95
CA ASN A 190 -8.56 5.27 -24.12
C ASN A 190 -7.35 5.79 -24.89
#